data_AF-A0A833R1B8-F1
#
_entry.id   AF-A0A833R1B8-F1
#
_cell.length_a   1.000
_cell.length_b   1.000
_cell.length_c   1.000
_cell.angle_alpha   90.00
_cell.angle_beta   90.00
_cell.angle_gamma   90.00
#
_symmetry.space_group_name_H-M   'P 1'
#
loop_
_entity.id
_entity.type
_entity.pdbx_description
1 polymer ?
#
loop_
_entity_poly.entity_id
_entity_poly.type
_entity_poly.pdbx_seq_one_letter_code
_entity_poly.pdbx_strand_id
1 'polypeptide(L)'
;MKDNIKGFFGLPLQEREEVAQLPGDLEGYGQAFVQSEEQKLDWADMLFIYTQPPHFRNYKHWPAQPPTFRYESAEHRVVINAKEERIFIAAFHSPLFGKTVGPLAEIVDKNSNH
;
A
#
# COMPACT_ATOMS: atom_id res chain seq x y z
N MET A 1 -5.56 -3.15 -11.62
CA MET A 1 -4.43 -2.58 -10.83
C MET A 1 -3.06 -2.73 -11.47
N LYS A 2 -2.62 -3.90 -11.97
CA LYS A 2 -1.30 -4.04 -12.64
C LYS A 2 -1.10 -2.98 -13.73
N ASP A 3 -2.10 -2.79 -14.59
CA ASP A 3 -2.05 -1.79 -15.66
C ASP A 3 -2.14 -0.35 -15.14
N ASN A 4 -2.86 -0.11 -14.05
CA ASN A 4 -2.90 1.20 -13.41
C ASN A 4 -1.56 1.59 -12.79
N ILE A 5 -0.87 0.64 -12.17
CA ILE A 5 0.48 0.84 -11.64
C ILE A 5 1.47 1.09 -12.79
N LYS A 6 1.42 0.29 -13.85
CA LYS A 6 2.23 0.55 -15.07
C LYS A 6 1.94 1.94 -15.65
N GLY A 7 0.67 2.30 -15.76
CA GLY A 7 0.23 3.60 -16.25
C GLY A 7 0.79 4.73 -15.41
N PHE A 8 0.67 4.64 -14.09
CA PHE A 8 1.21 5.63 -13.15
C PHE A 8 2.74 5.78 -13.27
N PHE A 9 3.49 4.67 -13.24
CA PHE A 9 4.96 4.72 -13.34
C PHE A 9 5.46 5.09 -14.74
N GLY A 10 4.60 5.07 -15.76
CA GLY A 10 4.87 5.58 -17.09
C GLY A 10 4.67 7.10 -17.24
N LEU A 11 4.12 7.79 -16.23
CA LEU A 11 3.91 9.23 -16.26
C LEU A 11 5.23 10.02 -16.10
N PRO A 12 5.31 11.25 -16.62
CA PRO A 12 6.37 12.19 -16.31
C PRO A 12 6.60 12.34 -14.80
N LEU A 13 7.84 12.61 -14.40
CA LEU A 13 8.20 12.76 -12.98
C LEU A 13 7.30 13.78 -12.26
N GLN A 14 7.03 14.92 -12.91
CA GLN A 14 6.20 15.99 -12.34
C GLN A 14 4.80 15.50 -11.94
N GLU A 15 4.17 14.65 -12.77
CA GLU A 15 2.85 14.09 -12.47
C GLU A 15 2.91 13.05 -11.33
N ARG A 16 4.02 12.32 -11.22
CA ARG A 16 4.22 11.36 -10.11
C ARG A 16 4.49 12.09 -8.79
N GLU A 17 5.17 13.22 -8.83
CA GLU A 17 5.44 14.07 -7.67
C GLU A 17 4.20 14.79 -7.12
N GLU A 18 3.11 14.90 -7.90
CA GLU A 18 1.84 15.46 -7.39
C GLU A 18 1.25 14.64 -6.23
N VAL A 19 1.55 13.34 -6.20
CA VAL A 19 1.15 12.42 -5.13
C VAL A 19 2.33 12.06 -4.22
N ALA A 20 3.37 12.90 -4.18
CA ALA A 20 4.56 12.64 -3.38
C ALA A 20 4.24 12.51 -1.88
N GLN A 21 5.01 11.66 -1.21
CA GLN A 21 4.98 11.54 0.24
C GLN A 21 5.37 12.87 0.88
N LEU A 22 4.55 13.35 1.81
CA LEU A 22 4.80 14.59 2.54
C LEU A 22 5.47 14.31 3.88
N PRO A 23 6.19 15.29 4.47
CA PRO A 23 6.78 15.13 5.79
C PRO A 23 5.73 14.73 6.84
N GLY A 24 5.93 13.56 7.46
CA GLY A 24 5.03 13.00 8.48
C GLY A 24 3.92 12.08 7.96
N ASP A 25 3.70 12.03 6.64
CA ASP A 25 2.77 11.08 6.03
C ASP A 25 3.49 9.75 5.75
N LEU A 26 2.78 8.62 5.88
CA LEU A 26 3.28 7.30 5.47
C LEU A 26 2.95 6.98 4.01
N GLU A 27 1.93 7.63 3.45
CA GLU A 27 1.42 7.41 2.10
C GLU A 27 2.01 8.41 1.10
N GLY A 28 2.07 8.00 -0.16
CA GLY A 28 2.54 8.81 -1.28
C GLY A 28 3.61 8.12 -2.13
N TYR A 29 4.00 8.82 -3.19
CA TYR A 29 5.11 8.46 -4.07
C TYR A 29 6.44 8.94 -3.48
N GLY A 30 7.43 8.05 -3.40
CA GLY A 30 8.73 8.38 -2.83
C GLY A 30 9.55 7.15 -2.43
N GLN A 31 10.54 7.38 -1.57
CA GLN A 31 11.41 6.35 -1.01
C GLN A 31 10.88 5.90 0.35
N ALA A 32 11.07 4.62 0.69
CA ALA A 32 10.68 4.10 2.00
C ALA A 32 11.61 4.66 3.10
N PHE A 33 11.08 5.56 3.94
CA PHE A 33 11.63 5.99 5.23
C PHE A 33 13.15 6.21 5.27
N VAL A 34 13.59 7.46 5.04
CA VAL A 34 14.97 7.87 5.36
C VAL A 34 15.06 8.18 6.85
N GLN A 35 15.66 7.28 7.64
CA GLN A 35 15.82 7.45 9.08
C GLN A 35 17.19 8.03 9.47
N SER A 36 18.22 7.88 8.62
CA SER A 36 19.55 8.48 8.83
C SER A 36 20.25 8.76 7.49
N GLU A 37 21.29 9.60 7.53
CA GLU A 37 22.09 9.96 6.35
C GLU A 37 22.93 8.77 5.84
N GLU A 38 23.30 7.84 6.73
CA GLU A 38 24.09 6.65 6.41
C GLU A 38 23.24 5.47 5.93
N GLN A 39 21.91 5.61 5.93
CA GLN A 39 21.00 4.54 5.52
C GLN A 39 21.20 4.23 4.03
N LYS A 40 21.51 2.96 3.73
CA LYS A 40 21.47 2.46 2.36
C LYS A 40 20.01 2.36 1.93
N LEU A 41 19.67 3.09 0.88
CA LEU A 41 18.33 3.07 0.29
C LEU A 41 18.27 2.04 -0.83
N ASP A 42 17.10 1.42 -0.97
CA ASP A 42 16.83 0.56 -2.10
C ASP A 42 16.80 1.39 -3.39
N TRP A 43 17.32 0.84 -4.48
CA TRP A 43 17.26 1.50 -5.78
C TRP A 43 15.91 1.25 -6.45
N ALA A 44 14.84 1.72 -5.81
CA ALA A 44 13.48 1.50 -6.26
C ALA A 44 12.57 2.67 -5.87
N ASP A 45 11.75 3.15 -6.80
CA ASP A 45 10.68 4.10 -6.47
C ASP A 45 9.46 3.36 -5.89
N MET A 46 8.82 3.93 -4.86
CA MET A 46 7.67 3.32 -4.18
C MET A 46 6.45 4.24 -4.26
N LEU A 47 5.26 3.64 -4.43
CA LEU A 47 3.98 4.28 -4.15
C LEU A 47 3.32 3.49 -3.02
N PHE A 48 3.16 4.12 -1.85
CA PHE A 48 2.51 3.50 -0.70
C PHE A 48 1.14 4.14 -0.46
N ILE A 49 0.08 3.34 -0.48
CA ILE A 49 -1.29 3.79 -0.21
C ILE A 49 -2.07 2.73 0.56
N TYR A 50 -2.94 3.16 1.48
CA TYR A 50 -3.90 2.27 2.14
C TYR A 50 -5.12 2.09 1.25
N THR A 51 -5.30 0.88 0.70
CA THR A 51 -6.52 0.53 -0.06
C THR A 51 -7.64 0.04 0.85
N GLN A 52 -7.31 -0.43 2.06
CA GLN A 52 -8.26 -0.96 3.03
C GLN A 52 -7.82 -0.65 4.48
N PRO A 53 -8.77 -0.58 5.43
CA PRO A 53 -10.22 -0.48 5.21
C PRO A 53 -10.64 0.89 4.64
N PRO A 54 -11.87 1.06 4.11
CA PRO A 54 -12.22 2.26 3.35
C PRO A 54 -12.11 3.58 4.12
N HIS A 55 -12.25 3.54 5.45
CA HIS A 55 -12.15 4.71 6.32
C HIS A 55 -10.71 5.18 6.59
N PHE A 56 -9.69 4.39 6.24
CA PHE A 56 -8.29 4.83 6.26
C PHE A 56 -7.78 5.35 4.91
N ARG A 57 -8.61 5.32 3.86
CA ARG A 57 -8.18 5.77 2.54
C ARG A 57 -7.97 7.28 2.53
N ASN A 58 -6.74 7.69 2.30
CA ASN A 58 -6.41 9.08 2.05
C ASN A 58 -6.28 9.34 0.55
N TYR A 59 -7.37 9.79 -0.08
CA TYR A 59 -7.40 10.03 -1.53
C TYR A 59 -6.47 11.15 -2.03
N LYS A 60 -5.85 11.93 -1.13
CA LYS A 60 -4.87 12.95 -1.48
C LYS A 60 -3.65 12.36 -2.21
N HIS A 61 -3.22 11.18 -1.77
CA HIS A 61 -2.05 10.46 -2.30
C HIS A 61 -2.41 9.47 -3.41
N TRP A 62 -3.67 9.44 -3.83
CA TRP A 62 -4.15 8.50 -4.84
C TRP A 62 -4.05 9.12 -6.23
N PRO A 63 -3.27 8.50 -7.14
CA PRO A 63 -3.15 8.96 -8.52
C PRO A 63 -4.50 9.23 -9.17
N ALA A 64 -4.62 10.39 -9.81
CA ALA A 64 -5.78 10.73 -10.63
C ALA A 64 -5.71 10.04 -12.00
N GLN A 65 -4.51 9.67 -12.45
CA GLN A 65 -4.24 8.98 -13.69
C GLN A 65 -3.59 7.61 -13.44
N PRO A 66 -4.04 6.55 -14.13
CA PRO A 66 -5.23 6.52 -14.99
C PRO A 66 -6.55 6.67 -14.18
N PRO A 67 -7.68 7.07 -14.80
CA PRO A 67 -8.93 7.33 -14.07
C PRO A 67 -9.49 6.10 -13.34
N THR A 68 -9.13 4.91 -13.82
CA THR A 68 -9.46 3.61 -13.23
C THR A 68 -8.67 3.28 -11.98
N PHE A 69 -7.60 4.04 -11.67
CA PHE A 69 -6.69 3.76 -10.56
C PHE A 69 -7.46 3.62 -9.25
N ARG A 70 -8.30 4.59 -8.91
CA ARG A 70 -9.02 4.65 -7.63
C ARG A 70 -10.08 3.54 -7.48
N TYR A 71 -10.77 3.18 -8.55
CA TYR A 71 -11.81 2.16 -8.49
C TYR A 71 -11.19 0.76 -8.36
N GLU A 72 -10.17 0.45 -9.16
CA GLU A 72 -9.58 -0.88 -9.16
C GLU A 72 -8.62 -1.13 -8.00
N SER A 73 -8.02 -0.08 -7.41
CA SER A 73 -7.17 -0.24 -6.23
C SER A 73 -7.96 -0.61 -4.99
N ALA A 74 -9.20 -0.12 -4.87
CA ALA A 74 -10.12 -0.45 -3.79
C ALA A 74 -10.51 -1.94 -3.76
N GLU A 75 -10.56 -2.59 -4.93
CA GLU A 75 -11.03 -3.97 -5.13
C GLU A 75 -9.89 -5.01 -5.20
N HIS A 76 -8.64 -4.63 -4.89
CA HIS A 76 -7.52 -5.49 -5.23
C HIS A 76 -7.36 -6.72 -4.32
N ARG A 77 -7.64 -7.90 -4.89
CA ARG A 77 -7.34 -9.22 -4.31
C ARG A 77 -6.04 -9.77 -4.89
N VAL A 78 -5.07 -10.14 -4.05
CA VAL A 78 -3.81 -10.75 -4.49
C VAL A 78 -4.10 -12.09 -5.17
N VAL A 79 -3.69 -12.25 -6.43
CA VAL A 79 -3.68 -13.54 -7.15
C VAL A 79 -2.27 -13.77 -7.68
N ILE A 80 -1.62 -14.83 -7.21
CA ILE A 80 -0.27 -15.22 -7.62
C ILE A 80 -0.34 -15.95 -8.97
N ASN A 81 0.33 -15.42 -10.01
CA ASN A 81 0.50 -16.09 -11.30
C ASN A 81 2.00 -16.40 -11.52
N ALA A 82 2.33 -17.67 -11.75
CA ALA A 82 3.69 -18.17 -11.85
C ALA A 82 4.33 -18.05 -13.25
N LYS A 83 3.59 -17.60 -14.28
CA LYS A 83 4.02 -17.68 -15.69
C LYS A 83 4.45 -16.35 -16.35
N GLU A 84 4.28 -15.21 -15.68
CA GLU A 84 4.62 -13.89 -16.23
C GLU A 84 5.58 -13.11 -15.32
N GLU A 85 6.36 -12.20 -15.93
CA GLU A 85 7.19 -11.24 -15.21
C GLU A 85 6.36 -10.43 -14.19
N ARG A 86 6.87 -10.39 -12.96
CA ARG A 86 6.16 -9.90 -11.78
C ARG A 86 6.40 -8.40 -11.60
N ILE A 87 5.32 -7.64 -11.64
CA ILE A 87 5.25 -6.39 -10.89
C ILE A 87 4.87 -6.81 -9.46
N PHE A 88 5.79 -6.63 -8.52
CA PHE A 88 5.54 -6.92 -7.12
C PHE A 88 4.67 -5.82 -6.53
N ILE A 89 3.39 -6.12 -6.30
CA ILE A 89 2.50 -5.27 -5.51
C ILE A 89 2.38 -5.96 -4.15
N ALA A 90 3.11 -5.46 -3.15
CA ALA A 90 2.96 -5.92 -1.78
C ALA A 90 1.84 -5.12 -1.10
N ALA A 91 0.69 -5.75 -0.88
CA ALA A 91 -0.40 -5.19 -0.09
C ALA A 91 -0.34 -5.78 1.33
N PHE A 92 0.06 -4.98 2.30
CA PHE A 92 0.10 -5.37 3.70
C PHE A 92 -1.25 -5.07 4.36
N HIS A 93 -1.91 -6.09 4.89
CA HIS A 93 -3.07 -5.91 5.77
C HIS A 93 -2.54 -5.88 7.20
N SER A 94 -2.20 -4.69 7.67
CA SER A 94 -1.81 -4.51 9.07
C SER A 94 -3.05 -4.23 9.91
N PRO A 95 -3.18 -4.84 11.09
CA PRO A 95 -4.15 -4.36 12.06
C PRO A 95 -3.83 -2.91 12.42
N LEU A 96 -4.86 -2.20 12.86
CA LEU A 96 -4.73 -0.82 13.30
C LEU A 96 -3.57 -0.63 14.28
N PHE A 97 -2.72 0.37 14.03
CA PHE A 97 -1.58 0.65 14.90
C PHE A 97 -2.10 0.94 16.32
N GLY A 98 -1.61 0.18 17.31
CA GLY A 98 -2.08 0.26 18.71
C GLY A 98 -3.35 -0.53 19.04
N LYS A 99 -3.87 -1.36 18.14
CA LYS A 99 -4.96 -2.31 18.45
C LYS A 99 -4.41 -3.73 18.64
N THR A 100 -4.82 -4.37 19.73
CA THR A 100 -4.55 -5.79 19.97
C THR A 100 -5.42 -6.64 19.06
N VAL A 101 -4.80 -7.50 18.25
CA VAL A 101 -5.51 -8.55 17.52
C VAL A 101 -5.58 -9.78 18.41
N GLY A 102 -6.80 -10.22 18.69
CA GLY A 102 -7.08 -11.45 19.42
C GLY A 102 -7.70 -12.52 18.51
N PRO A 103 -7.70 -13.79 18.94
CA PRO A 103 -8.42 -14.85 18.27
C PRO A 103 -9.93 -14.55 18.21
N LEU A 104 -10.60 -15.06 17.16
CA LEU A 104 -12.06 -14.98 17.05
C LEU A 104 -12.70 -15.64 18.27
N ALA A 105 -13.66 -14.97 18.89
CA ALA A 105 -14.32 -15.44 20.12
C ALA A 105 -15.00 -16.82 19.96
N GLU A 106 -15.29 -17.22 18.73
CA GLU A 106 -15.86 -18.53 18.37
C GLU A 106 -14.83 -19.68 18.43
N ILE A 107 -13.54 -19.36 18.34
CA ILE A 107 -12.43 -20.32 18.34
C ILE A 107 -11.78 -20.40 19.73
N VAL A 108 -12.03 -19.42 20.59
CA VAL A 108 -11.56 -19.45 21.99
C VAL A 108 -12.51 -20.33 22.79
N ASP A 109 -12.08 -21.56 23.06
CA ASP A 109 -12.82 -22.48 23.92
C ASP A 109 -12.88 -21.91 25.34
N LYS A 110 -14.10 -21.59 25.81
CA LYS A 110 -14.35 -20.98 27.13
C LYS A 110 -13.99 -21.90 28.30
N ASN A 111 -13.62 -23.14 28.01
CA ASN A 111 -13.30 -24.17 29.00
C ASN A 111 -11.79 -24.39 29.21
N SER A 112 -10.93 -23.58 28.59
CA SER A 112 -9.47 -23.65 28.79
C SER A 112 -9.05 -22.91 30.07
N ASN A 113 -9.51 -23.39 31.22
CA ASN A 113 -8.97 -22.97 32.51
C ASN A 113 -7.65 -23.72 32.77
N HIS A 114 -6.54 -22.99 32.71
CA HIS A 114 -5.29 -23.38 33.38
C HIS A 114 -5.35 -22.99 34.86
#